data_AF-A2G5T5-F1
#
_entry.id   AF-A2G5T5-F1
#
_cell.length_a   1.000
_cell.length_b   1.000
_cell.length_c   1.000
_cell.angle_alpha   90.00
_cell.angle_beta   90.00
_cell.angle_gamma   90.00
#
_symmetry.space_group_name_H-M   'P 1'
#
loop_
_entity.id
_entity.type
_entity.pdbx_description
1 polymer ?
#
loop_
_entity_poly.entity_id
_entity_poly.type
_entity_poly.pdbx_seq_one_letter_code
_entity_poly.pdbx_strand_id
1 'polypeptide(L)'
;MFRKALALGRIPSERVEVFPNCQRIGLGNFFDLEPSKEYCLDFGYFIASNKTNYEVTAKYISKENSEINEPVIVKNPFVVSYDSSNYDIQSKVKCLEISGGCKIQIFKVHPSINSSESWEEDGIIKNINQIVYSYFSTKSSDSLSFEVKQIYGSSEVNNKKELNCFIQTVIYQNADNSIKEITRASTNENIKAIISEDDLSNVKTFTVSVEFPDIDFEKSAKDEGTITLNLNKKTDPPEEEEMLFEKDKQYIVYGENKIKSRSEIEVETNTTSKEISDPNNPNGSRNNNPTITQKPSKLTGWQIGLIIVGVIAVIAIIIVVAVIFIKKGKNGSKSGSGSGENV
;
A
#
# COMPACT_ATOMS: atom_id res chain seq x y z
N MET A 1 27.45 4.02 -9.14
CA MET A 1 28.21 4.44 -7.91
C MET A 1 27.34 5.10 -6.80
N PHE A 2 26.15 5.67 -7.11
CA PHE A 2 25.25 6.35 -6.14
C PHE A 2 24.67 5.47 -5.01
N ARG A 3 24.44 4.17 -5.26
CA ARG A 3 23.94 3.24 -4.23
C ARG A 3 24.90 3.07 -3.05
N LYS A 4 26.21 3.33 -3.24
CA LYS A 4 27.22 3.26 -2.17
C LYS A 4 27.23 4.53 -1.30
N ALA A 5 27.04 5.72 -1.88
CA ALA A 5 27.00 6.97 -1.11
C ALA A 5 25.77 7.06 -0.20
N LEU A 6 24.60 6.58 -0.67
CA LEU A 6 23.38 6.47 0.16
C LEU A 6 23.48 5.42 1.29
N ALA A 7 24.45 4.49 1.21
CA ALA A 7 24.63 3.43 2.19
C ALA A 7 25.57 3.79 3.35
N LEU A 8 26.41 4.83 3.21
CA LEU A 8 27.55 5.09 4.11
C LEU A 8 27.25 5.99 5.32
N GLY A 9 26.02 6.52 5.45
CA GLY A 9 25.63 7.42 6.55
C GLY A 9 24.71 6.84 7.62
N ARG A 10 24.16 5.63 7.44
CA ARG A 10 23.22 5.06 8.41
C ARG A 10 24.00 4.34 9.50
N ILE A 11 24.22 5.02 10.63
CA ILE A 11 24.47 4.36 11.91
C ILE A 11 23.41 3.25 12.03
N PRO A 12 23.77 1.99 12.34
CA PRO A 12 22.79 0.94 12.56
C PRO A 12 21.92 1.35 13.75
N SER A 13 20.80 1.99 13.45
CA SER A 13 19.73 2.23 14.42
C SER A 13 19.26 0.85 14.83
N GLU A 14 19.24 0.60 16.15
CA GLU A 14 18.55 -0.57 16.69
C GLU A 14 17.13 -0.55 16.13
N ARG A 15 16.79 -1.59 15.39
CA ARG A 15 15.51 -1.67 14.70
C ARG A 15 14.42 -1.77 15.77
N VAL A 16 13.65 -0.70 15.94
CA VAL A 16 12.57 -0.66 16.93
C VAL A 16 11.54 -1.74 16.60
N GLU A 17 11.41 -2.74 17.46
CA GLU A 17 10.48 -3.85 17.25
C GLU A 17 9.15 -3.57 17.94
N VAL A 18 8.08 -3.44 17.16
CA VAL A 18 6.77 -3.03 17.67
C VAL A 18 5.86 -4.22 17.99
N PHE A 19 6.23 -5.40 17.51
CA PHE A 19 5.57 -6.68 17.79
C PHE A 19 6.59 -7.75 18.23
N PRO A 20 7.25 -7.60 19.40
CA PRO A 20 8.39 -8.43 19.80
C PRO A 20 8.07 -9.92 20.00
N ASN A 21 6.80 -10.27 20.28
CA ASN A 21 6.38 -11.65 20.52
C ASN A 21 5.71 -12.30 19.30
N CYS A 22 5.74 -11.63 18.15
CA CYS A 22 5.02 -12.06 16.97
C CYS A 22 5.96 -12.79 16.01
N GLN A 23 5.59 -14.02 15.64
CA GLN A 23 6.41 -14.82 14.74
C GLN A 23 6.48 -14.14 13.36
N ARG A 24 7.71 -13.83 12.93
CA ARG A 24 7.97 -13.33 11.58
C ARG A 24 7.93 -14.47 10.59
N ILE A 25 7.20 -14.26 9.50
CA ILE A 25 7.17 -15.19 8.39
C ILE A 25 8.00 -14.63 7.23
N GLY A 26 8.76 -15.50 6.58
CA GLY A 26 9.40 -15.18 5.32
C GLY A 26 8.35 -14.98 4.22
N LEU A 27 8.79 -14.47 3.07
CA LEU A 27 7.95 -14.45 1.89
C LEU A 27 7.58 -15.88 1.48
N GLY A 28 6.31 -16.08 1.15
CA GLY A 28 5.75 -17.36 0.77
C GLY A 28 4.37 -17.14 0.13
N ASN A 29 3.98 -18.01 -0.80
CA ASN A 29 2.75 -17.83 -1.55
C ASN A 29 1.50 -18.13 -0.73
N PHE A 30 1.56 -19.05 0.22
CA PHE A 30 0.41 -19.48 1.00
C PHE A 30 0.81 -19.69 2.45
N PHE A 31 -0.07 -19.24 3.34
CA PHE A 31 0.07 -19.37 4.78
C PHE A 31 -1.24 -19.91 5.33
N ASP A 32 -1.17 -21.08 5.97
CA ASP A 32 -2.25 -21.57 6.81
C ASP A 32 -2.03 -21.03 8.23
N LEU A 33 -2.83 -20.04 8.60
CA LEU A 33 -2.86 -19.52 9.96
C LEU A 33 -3.81 -20.38 10.78
N GLU A 34 -3.31 -21.03 11.83
CA GLU A 34 -4.18 -21.72 12.78
C GLU A 34 -5.15 -20.71 13.44
N PRO A 35 -6.29 -21.17 13.98
CA PRO A 35 -7.24 -20.32 14.68
C PRO A 35 -6.58 -19.40 15.70
N SER A 36 -6.93 -18.10 15.65
CA SER A 36 -6.42 -17.06 16.55
C SER A 36 -4.89 -16.82 16.52
N LYS A 37 -4.13 -17.50 15.65
CA LYS A 37 -2.70 -17.22 15.48
C LYS A 37 -2.47 -15.92 14.74
N GLU A 38 -1.28 -15.39 14.96
CA GLU A 38 -0.80 -14.14 14.37
C GLU A 38 0.60 -14.28 13.79
N TYR A 39 0.84 -13.63 12.66
CA TYR A 39 2.14 -13.52 12.01
C TYR A 39 2.48 -12.07 11.71
N CYS A 40 3.78 -11.76 11.73
CA CYS A 40 4.28 -10.42 11.49
C CYS A 40 5.10 -10.28 10.22
N LEU A 41 4.94 -9.11 9.60
CA LEU A 41 5.53 -8.72 8.32
C LEU A 41 6.09 -7.31 8.46
N ASP A 42 7.21 -7.03 7.82
CA ASP A 42 7.98 -5.79 7.94
C ASP A 42 8.19 -5.07 6.60
N PHE A 43 7.23 -5.26 5.69
CA PHE A 43 7.19 -4.66 4.36
C PHE A 43 5.73 -4.38 3.97
N GLY A 44 5.54 -3.61 2.90
CA GLY A 44 4.22 -3.46 2.27
C GLY A 44 3.87 -4.71 1.45
N TYR A 45 2.60 -5.08 1.43
CA TYR A 45 2.14 -6.28 0.71
C TYR A 45 0.69 -6.21 0.25
N PHE A 46 0.38 -6.98 -0.78
CA PHE A 46 -0.98 -7.43 -1.08
C PHE A 46 -1.32 -8.67 -0.26
N ILE A 47 -2.59 -8.80 0.12
CA ILE A 47 -3.10 -9.94 0.87
C ILE A 47 -4.45 -10.39 0.32
N ALA A 48 -4.61 -11.70 0.15
CA ALA A 48 -5.85 -12.36 -0.23
C ALA A 48 -6.12 -13.56 0.69
N SER A 49 -7.38 -13.96 0.81
CA SER A 49 -7.77 -15.14 1.59
C SER A 49 -8.85 -15.95 0.89
N ASN A 50 -9.02 -17.21 1.26
CA ASN A 50 -10.06 -18.09 0.72
C ASN A 50 -11.45 -17.84 1.37
N LYS A 51 -11.86 -16.57 1.47
CA LYS A 51 -13.10 -16.12 2.15
C LYS A 51 -13.10 -16.31 3.68
N THR A 52 -11.93 -16.48 4.30
CA THR A 52 -11.78 -16.49 5.76
C THR A 52 -11.64 -15.08 6.31
N ASN A 53 -12.08 -14.87 7.55
CA ASN A 53 -11.94 -13.57 8.20
C ASN A 53 -10.58 -13.44 8.89
N TYR A 54 -9.90 -12.34 8.62
CA TYR A 54 -8.66 -11.97 9.27
C TYR A 54 -8.62 -10.46 9.54
N GLU A 55 -7.73 -10.08 10.44
CA GLU A 55 -7.49 -8.70 10.82
C GLU A 55 -6.02 -8.37 10.61
N VAL A 56 -5.75 -7.17 10.09
CA VAL A 56 -4.39 -6.64 9.99
C VAL A 56 -4.27 -5.44 10.90
N THR A 57 -3.27 -5.47 11.77
CA THR A 57 -2.81 -4.32 12.55
C THR A 57 -1.48 -3.85 11.96
N ALA A 58 -1.39 -2.61 11.51
CA ALA A 58 -0.14 -2.02 11.02
C ALA A 58 0.28 -0.84 11.89
N LYS A 59 1.60 -0.68 12.06
CA LYS A 59 2.23 0.47 12.67
C LYS A 59 3.33 0.98 11.75
N TYR A 60 3.38 2.29 11.61
CA TYR A 60 4.34 2.99 10.76
C TYR A 60 5.37 3.67 11.66
N ILE A 61 6.64 3.49 11.35
CA ILE A 61 7.77 3.95 12.15
C ILE A 61 8.48 5.01 11.33
N SER A 62 8.48 6.24 11.79
CA SER A 62 9.16 7.35 11.13
C SER A 62 10.67 7.10 11.09
N LYS A 63 11.27 7.24 9.91
CA LYS A 63 12.72 7.08 9.72
C LYS A 63 13.52 8.25 10.29
N GLU A 64 12.89 9.41 10.43
CA GLU A 64 13.55 10.63 10.92
C GLU A 64 13.79 10.59 12.43
N ASN A 65 12.76 10.21 13.19
CA ASN A 65 12.75 10.33 14.65
C ASN A 65 12.40 9.02 15.38
N SER A 66 12.23 7.91 14.66
CA SER A 66 11.79 6.61 15.20
C SER A 66 10.43 6.65 15.92
N GLU A 67 9.61 7.68 15.69
CA GLU A 67 8.27 7.79 16.24
C GLU A 67 7.36 6.71 15.63
N ILE A 68 6.56 6.09 16.48
CA ILE A 68 5.65 5.01 16.09
C ILE A 68 4.24 5.60 16.05
N ASN A 69 3.61 5.56 14.88
CA ASN A 69 2.23 6.00 14.73
C ASN A 69 1.26 5.07 15.49
N GLU A 70 0.09 5.61 15.82
CA GLU A 70 -1.04 4.83 16.35
C GLU A 70 -1.37 3.63 15.43
N PRO A 71 -1.73 2.47 16.00
CA PRO A 71 -2.01 1.28 15.21
C PRO A 71 -3.26 1.47 14.35
N VAL A 72 -3.13 1.12 13.07
CA VAL A 72 -4.25 1.05 12.13
C VAL A 72 -4.72 -0.41 12.06
N ILE A 73 -6.00 -0.65 12.38
CA ILE A 73 -6.58 -2.00 12.44
C ILE A 73 -7.71 -2.09 11.40
N VAL A 74 -7.59 -3.03 10.47
CA VAL A 74 -8.58 -3.25 9.40
C VAL A 74 -8.85 -4.75 9.23
N LYS A 75 -10.13 -5.09 9.06
CA LYS A 75 -10.55 -6.46 8.75
C LYS A 75 -10.55 -6.70 7.24
N ASN A 76 -10.03 -7.84 6.82
CA ASN A 76 -9.97 -8.28 5.43
C ASN A 76 -9.47 -7.20 4.44
N PRO A 77 -8.36 -6.49 4.72
CA PRO A 77 -7.82 -5.52 3.77
C PRO A 77 -7.32 -6.21 2.50
N PHE A 78 -7.01 -5.43 1.47
CA PHE A 78 -6.42 -5.96 0.24
C PHE A 78 -4.93 -5.63 0.12
N VAL A 79 -4.51 -4.50 0.68
CA VAL A 79 -3.12 -4.05 0.65
C VAL A 79 -2.76 -3.34 1.95
N VAL A 80 -1.49 -3.48 2.31
CA VAL A 80 -0.82 -2.67 3.31
C VAL A 80 0.31 -1.93 2.59
N SER A 81 0.19 -0.61 2.47
CA SER A 81 1.20 0.25 1.85
C SER A 81 1.83 1.18 2.87
N TYR A 82 3.00 1.72 2.56
CA TYR A 82 3.66 2.73 3.37
C TYR A 82 4.44 3.68 2.47
N ASP A 83 4.63 4.91 2.96
CA ASP A 83 5.58 5.83 2.33
C ASP A 83 7.00 5.35 2.64
N SER A 84 7.58 4.59 1.72
CA SER A 84 8.89 3.96 1.93
C SER A 84 10.05 4.94 2.02
N SER A 85 9.85 6.21 1.65
CA SER A 85 10.87 7.25 1.81
C SER A 85 10.95 7.71 3.27
N ASN A 86 9.80 7.87 3.93
CA ASN A 86 9.72 8.49 5.26
C ASN A 86 9.47 7.49 6.39
N TYR A 87 8.96 6.30 6.08
CA TYR A 87 8.54 5.34 7.08
C TYR A 87 9.09 3.94 6.80
N ASP A 88 9.24 3.18 7.87
CA ASP A 88 9.21 1.72 7.85
C ASP A 88 7.83 1.24 8.33
N ILE A 89 7.50 -0.01 8.00
CA ILE A 89 6.24 -0.61 8.43
C ILE A 89 6.50 -1.90 9.17
N GLN A 90 5.75 -2.11 10.25
CA GLN A 90 5.57 -3.42 10.86
C GLN A 90 4.09 -3.69 10.96
N SER A 91 3.66 -4.88 10.55
CA SER A 91 2.27 -5.27 10.60
C SER A 91 2.11 -6.69 11.12
N LYS A 92 0.90 -6.96 11.59
CA LYS A 92 0.50 -8.23 12.18
C LYS A 92 -0.81 -8.68 11.56
N VAL A 93 -0.83 -9.88 10.99
CA VAL A 93 -2.01 -10.53 10.43
C VAL A 93 -2.51 -11.55 11.45
N LYS A 94 -3.76 -11.40 11.89
CA LYS A 94 -4.41 -12.28 12.87
C LYS A 94 -5.59 -13.00 12.22
N CYS A 95 -5.63 -14.32 12.33
CA CYS A 95 -6.79 -15.09 11.92
C CYS A 95 -7.95 -14.90 12.91
N LEU A 96 -9.14 -14.58 12.40
CA LEU A 96 -10.35 -14.41 13.22
C LEU A 96 -11.24 -15.65 13.23
N GLU A 97 -10.95 -16.66 12.40
CA GLU A 97 -11.68 -17.93 12.39
C GLU A 97 -11.35 -18.75 13.65
N ILE A 98 -12.39 -19.37 14.23
CA ILE A 98 -12.30 -20.05 15.53
C ILE A 98 -11.93 -21.53 15.38
N SER A 99 -12.33 -22.18 14.28
CA SER A 99 -12.18 -23.63 14.11
C SER A 99 -11.46 -24.05 12.82
N GLY A 100 -11.51 -23.24 11.76
CA GLY A 100 -10.97 -23.60 10.44
C GLY A 100 -9.59 -23.02 10.12
N GLY A 101 -9.10 -22.07 10.93
CA GLY A 101 -7.93 -21.27 10.56
C GLY A 101 -8.21 -20.35 9.37
N CYS A 102 -7.16 -19.70 8.86
CA CYS A 102 -7.24 -18.80 7.72
C CYS A 102 -6.20 -19.21 6.69
N LYS A 103 -6.60 -19.38 5.45
CA LYS A 103 -5.68 -19.58 4.34
C LYS A 103 -5.46 -18.25 3.65
N ILE A 104 -4.23 -17.76 3.70
CA ILE A 104 -3.85 -16.41 3.27
C ILE A 104 -2.73 -16.52 2.25
N GLN A 105 -2.77 -15.65 1.24
CA GLN A 105 -1.71 -15.48 0.24
C GLN A 105 -1.22 -14.04 0.29
N ILE A 106 0.10 -13.86 0.38
CA ILE A 106 0.73 -12.54 0.57
C ILE A 106 1.81 -12.34 -0.47
N PHE A 107 1.78 -11.21 -1.16
CA PHE A 107 2.85 -10.78 -2.06
C PHE A 107 3.42 -9.46 -1.58
N LYS A 108 4.73 -9.42 -1.32
CA LYS A 108 5.42 -8.16 -1.05
C LYS A 108 5.22 -7.21 -2.22
N VAL A 109 4.90 -5.96 -1.93
CA VAL A 109 4.81 -4.89 -2.92
C VAL A 109 5.85 -3.82 -2.61
N HIS A 110 6.45 -3.30 -3.67
CA HIS A 110 7.15 -2.03 -3.62
C HIS A 110 6.14 -0.94 -3.96
N PRO A 111 5.74 -0.04 -3.07
CA PRO A 111 4.78 0.98 -3.42
C PRO A 111 5.37 1.96 -4.45
N SER A 112 4.51 2.58 -5.25
CA SER A 112 4.87 3.67 -6.15
C SER A 112 5.31 4.86 -5.31
N ILE A 113 6.46 5.44 -5.63
CA ILE A 113 7.04 6.56 -4.88
C ILE A 113 7.23 7.77 -5.79
N ASN A 114 7.03 8.94 -5.21
CA ASN A 114 7.45 10.21 -5.77
C ASN A 114 8.28 10.92 -4.70
N SER A 115 9.59 10.89 -4.86
CA SER A 115 10.54 11.38 -3.86
C SER A 115 11.46 12.41 -4.46
N SER A 116 11.77 13.45 -3.68
CA SER A 116 12.79 14.42 -4.03
C SER A 116 13.78 14.55 -2.88
N GLU A 117 15.06 14.42 -3.19
CA GLU A 117 16.17 14.56 -2.24
C GLU A 117 17.12 15.64 -2.71
N SER A 118 17.63 16.44 -1.77
CA SER A 118 18.63 17.48 -2.04
C SER A 118 19.70 17.44 -0.96
N TRP A 119 20.97 17.46 -1.36
CA TRP A 119 22.10 17.53 -0.44
C TRP A 119 23.29 18.25 -1.06
N GLU A 120 24.23 18.70 -0.23
CA GLU A 120 25.48 19.34 -0.66
C GLU A 120 26.66 18.40 -0.40
N GLU A 121 27.51 18.19 -1.40
CA GLU A 121 28.72 17.38 -1.32
C GLU A 121 29.84 18.11 -2.06
N ASP A 122 30.96 18.37 -1.39
CA ASP A 122 32.12 19.11 -1.95
C ASP A 122 31.76 20.47 -2.59
N GLY A 123 30.80 21.20 -1.99
CA GLY A 123 30.34 22.49 -2.50
C GLY A 123 29.41 22.41 -3.73
N ILE A 124 29.02 21.20 -4.13
CA ILE A 124 28.09 20.94 -5.23
C ILE A 124 26.74 20.55 -4.64
N ILE A 125 25.69 21.26 -5.05
CA ILE A 125 24.30 20.92 -4.68
C ILE A 125 23.84 19.79 -5.61
N LYS A 126 23.31 18.71 -5.05
CA LYS A 126 22.77 17.57 -5.80
C LYS A 126 21.29 17.43 -5.50
N ASN A 127 20.46 17.48 -6.53
CA ASN A 127 19.02 17.27 -6.45
C ASN A 127 18.64 16.04 -7.24
N ILE A 128 17.93 15.10 -6.61
CA ILE A 128 17.32 13.96 -7.27
C ILE A 128 15.81 14.05 -7.12
N ASN A 129 15.10 14.00 -8.22
CA ASN A 129 13.66 13.78 -8.26
C ASN A 129 13.40 12.42 -8.90
N GLN A 130 12.72 11.53 -8.18
CA GLN A 130 12.48 10.16 -8.59
C GLN A 130 10.99 9.82 -8.51
N ILE A 131 10.48 9.27 -9.61
CA ILE A 131 9.15 8.68 -9.72
C ILE A 131 9.31 7.21 -10.06
N VAL A 132 8.74 6.35 -9.23
CA VAL A 132 8.66 4.91 -9.48
C VAL A 132 7.20 4.54 -9.54
N TYR A 133 6.74 4.06 -10.69
CA TYR A 133 5.43 3.43 -10.79
C TYR A 133 5.56 1.94 -10.48
N SER A 134 4.76 1.45 -9.55
CA SER A 134 4.77 0.04 -9.19
C SER A 134 3.44 -0.63 -9.50
N TYR A 135 3.54 -1.71 -10.24
CA TYR A 135 2.42 -2.52 -10.68
C TYR A 135 2.48 -3.89 -10.03
N PHE A 136 1.34 -4.36 -9.53
CA PHE A 136 1.12 -5.75 -9.17
C PHE A 136 0.08 -6.34 -10.12
N SER A 137 0.39 -7.46 -10.75
CA SER A 137 -0.49 -8.06 -11.75
C SER A 137 -0.61 -9.57 -11.58
N THR A 138 -1.80 -10.07 -11.87
CA THR A 138 -2.15 -11.49 -11.94
C THR A 138 -2.52 -11.91 -13.36
N LYS A 139 -2.15 -11.10 -14.36
CA LYS A 139 -2.41 -11.40 -15.77
C LYS A 139 -1.54 -12.54 -16.25
N SER A 140 -2.19 -13.54 -16.85
CA SER A 140 -1.52 -14.69 -17.44
C SER A 140 -0.82 -14.37 -18.77
N SER A 141 -1.37 -13.41 -19.51
CA SER A 141 -0.79 -12.85 -20.73
C SER A 141 -1.08 -11.36 -20.85
N ASP A 142 -0.14 -10.58 -21.37
CA ASP A 142 -0.32 -9.15 -21.61
C ASP A 142 0.78 -8.56 -22.51
N SER A 143 0.54 -7.37 -23.05
CA SER A 143 1.53 -6.53 -23.72
C SER A 143 1.48 -5.14 -23.09
N LEU A 144 2.51 -4.81 -22.33
CA LEU A 144 2.60 -3.58 -21.55
C LEU A 144 3.72 -2.69 -22.10
N SER A 145 3.49 -1.39 -22.13
CA SER A 145 4.51 -0.41 -22.51
C SER A 145 4.59 0.68 -21.46
N PHE A 146 5.81 0.97 -21.01
CA PHE A 146 6.09 1.95 -19.97
C PHE A 146 7.04 3.01 -20.49
N GLU A 147 6.66 4.28 -20.34
CA GLU A 147 7.57 5.39 -20.57
C GLU A 147 8.52 5.54 -19.39
N VAL A 148 9.81 5.55 -19.70
CA VAL A 148 10.88 5.69 -18.73
C VAL A 148 11.83 6.79 -19.18
N LYS A 149 12.34 7.56 -18.22
CA LYS A 149 13.23 8.67 -18.51
C LYS A 149 14.21 8.90 -17.39
N GLN A 150 15.44 9.23 -17.76
CA GLN A 150 16.47 9.77 -16.91
C GLN A 150 17.00 11.05 -17.56
N ILE A 151 16.85 12.17 -16.85
CA ILE A 151 17.30 13.48 -17.32
C ILE A 151 18.30 14.00 -16.31
N TYR A 152 19.48 14.37 -16.78
CA TYR A 152 20.49 14.98 -15.93
C TYR A 152 21.00 16.27 -16.53
N GLY A 153 21.24 17.25 -15.67
CA GLY A 153 21.77 18.54 -16.07
C GLY A 153 22.52 19.22 -14.95
N SER A 154 23.46 20.07 -15.32
CA SER A 154 24.15 20.96 -14.40
C SER A 154 23.71 22.41 -14.59
N SER A 155 23.49 23.11 -13.49
CA SER A 155 23.26 24.55 -13.42
C SER A 155 24.26 25.22 -12.48
N GLU A 156 24.33 26.54 -12.51
CA GLU A 156 25.06 27.33 -11.52
C GLU A 156 24.07 28.27 -10.81
N VAL A 157 23.99 28.18 -9.49
CA VAL A 157 23.07 28.97 -8.65
C VAL A 157 23.88 29.54 -7.48
N ASN A 158 23.87 30.86 -7.32
CA ASN A 158 24.63 31.56 -6.27
C ASN A 158 26.13 31.18 -6.23
N ASN A 159 26.77 31.08 -7.41
CA ASN A 159 28.17 30.63 -7.58
C ASN A 159 28.46 29.21 -7.07
N LYS A 160 27.42 28.37 -6.90
CA LYS A 160 27.55 26.95 -6.63
C LYS A 160 27.09 26.15 -7.83
N LYS A 161 27.82 25.08 -8.15
CA LYS A 161 27.39 24.09 -9.14
C LYS A 161 26.24 23.30 -8.55
N GLU A 162 25.18 23.15 -9.33
CA GLU A 162 24.00 22.37 -8.99
C GLU A 162 23.83 21.25 -10.02
N LEU A 163 23.60 20.03 -9.55
CA LEU A 163 23.38 18.84 -10.35
C LEU A 163 21.95 18.38 -10.14
N ASN A 164 21.17 18.40 -11.21
CA ASN A 164 19.77 17.99 -11.19
C ASN A 164 19.63 16.66 -11.91
N CYS A 165 19.02 15.68 -11.25
CA CYS A 165 18.70 14.38 -11.81
C CYS A 165 17.21 14.12 -11.65
N PHE A 166 16.53 13.81 -12.75
CA PHE A 166 15.15 13.37 -12.76
C PHE A 166 15.10 11.93 -13.26
N ILE A 167 14.45 11.03 -12.52
CA ILE A 167 14.30 9.61 -12.85
C ILE A 167 12.82 9.26 -12.82
N GLN A 168 12.30 8.72 -13.91
CA GLN A 168 10.99 8.06 -13.96
C GLN A 168 11.20 6.62 -14.41
N THR A 169 10.81 5.68 -13.56
CA THR A 169 11.02 4.25 -13.77
C THR A 169 9.79 3.45 -13.36
N VAL A 170 9.82 2.16 -13.67
CA VAL A 170 8.75 1.21 -13.37
C VAL A 170 9.30 0.00 -12.61
N ILE A 171 8.51 -0.48 -11.65
CA ILE A 171 8.61 -1.80 -11.07
C ILE A 171 7.34 -2.55 -11.49
N TYR A 172 7.50 -3.65 -12.22
CA TYR A 172 6.37 -4.50 -12.59
C TYR A 172 6.53 -5.86 -11.93
N GLN A 173 5.64 -6.16 -10.99
CA GLN A 173 5.57 -7.43 -10.32
C GLN A 173 4.38 -8.21 -10.82
N ASN A 174 4.61 -9.45 -11.24
CA ASN A 174 3.56 -10.37 -11.61
C ASN A 174 3.56 -11.57 -10.67
N ALA A 175 2.38 -12.02 -10.30
CA ALA A 175 2.17 -13.24 -9.55
C ALA A 175 1.05 -14.03 -10.23
N ASP A 176 1.41 -15.15 -10.84
CA ASP A 176 0.48 -16.01 -11.55
C ASP A 176 1.02 -17.44 -11.61
N ASN A 177 0.13 -18.41 -11.71
CA ASN A 177 0.52 -19.82 -11.72
C ASN A 177 0.85 -20.34 -13.13
N SER A 178 0.67 -19.54 -14.20
CA SER A 178 1.03 -19.97 -15.55
C SER A 178 2.54 -19.83 -15.83
N ILE A 179 3.06 -20.73 -16.68
CA ILE A 179 4.41 -20.61 -17.23
C ILE A 179 4.38 -19.61 -18.38
N LYS A 180 5.26 -18.62 -18.32
CA LYS A 180 5.32 -17.52 -19.29
C LYS A 180 6.68 -17.46 -19.95
N GLU A 181 6.67 -17.06 -21.21
CA GLU A 181 7.83 -16.47 -21.86
C GLU A 181 7.69 -14.95 -21.75
N ILE A 182 8.69 -14.31 -21.17
CA ILE A 182 8.74 -12.86 -21.01
C ILE A 182 9.72 -12.31 -22.04
N THR A 183 9.20 -11.54 -23.00
CA THR A 183 10.04 -10.81 -23.94
C THR A 183 10.06 -9.33 -23.57
N ARG A 184 11.20 -8.69 -23.79
CA ARG A 184 11.41 -7.27 -23.50
C ARG A 184 11.98 -6.56 -24.71
N ALA A 185 11.51 -5.36 -24.96
CA ALA A 185 12.07 -4.45 -25.95
C ALA A 185 12.23 -3.06 -25.33
N SER A 186 13.26 -2.33 -25.77
CA SER A 186 13.47 -0.93 -25.42
C SER A 186 13.61 -0.12 -26.70
N THR A 187 13.01 1.07 -26.74
CA THR A 187 13.24 2.02 -27.84
C THR A 187 14.58 2.76 -27.70
N ASN A 188 15.28 2.60 -26.58
CA ASN A 188 16.59 3.18 -26.31
C ASN A 188 17.55 2.09 -25.82
N GLU A 189 18.64 1.85 -26.55
CA GLU A 189 19.62 0.80 -26.26
C GLU A 189 20.37 0.98 -24.93
N ASN A 190 20.43 2.21 -24.41
CA ASN A 190 21.04 2.50 -23.11
C ASN A 190 20.15 2.10 -21.93
N ILE A 191 18.84 1.99 -22.16
CA ILE A 191 17.86 1.66 -21.11
C ILE A 191 17.57 0.16 -21.15
N LYS A 192 17.81 -0.52 -20.03
CA LYS A 192 17.65 -1.97 -19.92
C LYS A 192 16.53 -2.31 -18.94
N ALA A 193 15.69 -3.27 -19.34
CA ALA A 193 14.77 -3.92 -18.40
C ALA A 193 15.44 -5.18 -17.83
N ILE A 194 15.59 -5.21 -16.51
CA ILE A 194 16.13 -6.33 -15.74
C ILE A 194 14.96 -7.13 -15.18
N ILE A 195 14.94 -8.43 -15.48
CA ILE A 195 13.92 -9.36 -15.02
C ILE A 195 14.56 -10.24 -13.95
N SER A 196 13.95 -10.24 -12.76
CA SER A 196 14.26 -11.19 -11.69
C SER A 196 13.07 -12.12 -11.55
N GLU A 197 13.30 -13.42 -11.73
CA GLU A 197 12.28 -14.45 -11.53
C GLU A 197 12.50 -15.11 -10.17
N ASP A 198 11.42 -15.26 -9.42
CA ASP A 198 11.39 -15.99 -8.16
C ASP A 198 10.31 -17.07 -8.27
N ASP A 199 10.75 -18.33 -8.27
CA ASP A 199 9.87 -19.49 -8.20
C ASP A 199 9.47 -19.71 -6.73
N LEU A 200 8.29 -19.22 -6.37
CA LEU A 200 7.65 -19.61 -5.12
C LEU A 200 6.81 -20.86 -5.39
N SER A 201 6.75 -21.80 -4.45
CA SER A 201 6.39 -23.22 -4.63
C SER A 201 5.27 -23.58 -5.64
N ASN A 202 4.28 -22.72 -5.85
CA ASN A 202 3.12 -22.90 -6.73
C ASN A 202 2.68 -21.62 -7.49
N VAL A 203 3.46 -20.54 -7.40
CA VAL A 203 3.19 -19.27 -8.11
C VAL A 203 4.50 -18.77 -8.67
N LYS A 204 4.53 -18.54 -9.97
CA LYS A 204 5.66 -17.89 -10.62
C LYS A 204 5.55 -16.41 -10.39
N THR A 205 6.57 -15.86 -9.77
CA THR A 205 6.67 -14.41 -9.61
C THR A 205 7.84 -13.90 -10.42
N PHE A 206 7.67 -12.73 -11.01
CA PHE A 206 8.79 -12.02 -11.57
C PHE A 206 8.64 -10.53 -11.30
N THR A 207 9.78 -9.89 -11.17
CA THR A 207 9.90 -8.45 -11.02
C THR A 207 10.71 -7.90 -12.18
N VAL A 208 10.14 -6.94 -12.91
CA VAL A 208 10.88 -6.14 -13.87
C VAL A 208 11.24 -4.82 -13.24
N SER A 209 12.52 -4.46 -13.32
CA SER A 209 13.03 -3.14 -12.95
C SER A 209 13.78 -2.55 -14.13
N VAL A 210 13.81 -1.22 -14.23
CA VAL A 210 14.53 -0.52 -15.31
C VAL A 210 15.85 0.02 -14.78
N GLU A 211 16.91 -0.31 -15.50
CA GLU A 211 18.27 0.15 -15.29
C GLU A 211 18.63 1.17 -16.37
N PHE A 212 19.16 2.30 -15.92
CA PHE A 212 19.70 3.37 -16.75
C PHE A 212 21.23 3.29 -16.76
N PRO A 213 21.91 3.89 -17.76
CA PRO A 213 23.37 3.97 -17.76
C PRO A 213 23.89 4.72 -16.51
N ASP A 214 25.15 4.46 -16.16
CA ASP A 214 25.82 5.26 -15.14
C ASP A 214 25.88 6.73 -15.57
N ILE A 215 25.56 7.63 -14.65
CA ILE A 215 25.45 9.07 -14.93
C ILE A 215 26.85 9.71 -14.90
N ASP A 216 27.22 10.37 -15.99
CA ASP A 216 28.35 11.31 -16.07
C ASP A 216 27.85 12.74 -15.81
N PHE A 217 27.91 13.20 -14.55
CA PHE A 217 27.42 14.52 -14.13
C PHE A 217 28.18 15.71 -14.72
N GLU A 218 29.27 15.48 -15.45
CA GLU A 218 30.00 16.54 -16.15
C GLU A 218 29.36 16.90 -17.49
N LYS A 219 28.50 16.03 -18.01
CA LYS A 219 27.73 16.29 -19.22
C LYS A 219 26.27 16.52 -18.83
N SER A 220 25.51 17.18 -19.69
CA SER A 220 24.06 17.09 -19.62
C SER A 220 23.64 16.02 -20.61
N ALA A 221 22.80 15.09 -20.22
CA ALA A 221 22.11 14.25 -21.19
C ALA A 221 20.75 13.79 -20.68
N LYS A 222 20.10 13.10 -21.59
CA LYS A 222 18.68 12.82 -21.56
C LYS A 222 18.49 11.47 -22.21
N ASP A 223 18.24 10.47 -21.39
CA ASP A 223 17.90 9.12 -21.81
C ASP A 223 16.40 8.90 -21.59
N GLU A 224 15.65 8.93 -22.68
CA GLU A 224 14.23 8.60 -22.68
C GLU A 224 13.98 7.38 -23.54
N GLY A 225 12.99 6.59 -23.18
CA GLY A 225 12.58 5.43 -23.96
C GLY A 225 11.30 4.82 -23.46
N THR A 226 10.86 3.80 -24.18
CA THR A 226 9.72 2.97 -23.83
C THR A 226 10.22 1.56 -23.62
N ILE A 227 9.90 0.98 -22.46
CA ILE A 227 10.09 -0.44 -22.21
C ILE A 227 8.78 -1.15 -22.54
N THR A 228 8.82 -2.08 -23.49
CA THR A 228 7.71 -2.97 -23.80
C THR A 228 7.98 -4.34 -23.22
N LEU A 229 7.02 -4.87 -22.45
CA LEU A 229 7.01 -6.23 -21.91
C LEU A 229 5.87 -7.00 -22.57
N ASN A 230 6.19 -8.14 -23.19
CA ASN A 230 5.17 -9.10 -23.62
C ASN A 230 5.25 -10.35 -22.77
N LEU A 231 4.11 -10.70 -22.16
CA LEU A 231 3.91 -11.89 -21.36
C LEU A 231 3.14 -12.90 -22.21
N ASN A 232 3.85 -13.90 -22.71
CA ASN A 232 3.27 -14.94 -23.54
C ASN A 232 3.08 -16.20 -22.70
N LYS A 233 1.82 -16.52 -22.38
CA LYS A 233 1.48 -17.78 -21.69
C LYS A 233 1.90 -18.97 -22.55
N LYS A 234 2.71 -19.86 -21.99
CA LYS A 234 3.19 -21.08 -22.67
C LYS A 234 2.37 -22.30 -22.30
N THR A 235 2.00 -22.43 -21.04
CA THR A 235 1.19 -23.54 -20.55
C THR A 235 0.11 -23.02 -19.62
N ASP A 236 -0.96 -23.79 -19.49
CA ASP A 236 -1.88 -23.62 -18.38
C ASP A 236 -1.14 -23.81 -17.05
N PRO A 237 -1.70 -23.23 -15.97
CA PRO A 237 -1.21 -23.53 -14.65
C PRO A 237 -1.17 -25.04 -14.41
N PRO A 238 -0.19 -25.57 -13.67
CA PRO A 238 -0.29 -26.94 -13.18
C PRO A 238 -1.60 -27.10 -12.40
N GLU A 239 -2.17 -28.32 -12.39
CA GLU A 239 -3.30 -28.69 -11.53
C GLU A 239 -2.84 -28.67 -10.05
N GLU A 240 -2.59 -27.49 -9.53
CA GLU A 240 -2.14 -27.19 -8.18
C GLU A 240 -3.12 -26.24 -7.49
N GLU A 241 -2.80 -25.89 -6.26
CA GLU A 241 -3.53 -24.95 -5.43
C GLU A 241 -3.77 -23.60 -6.16
N GLU A 242 -5.05 -23.28 -6.38
CA GLU A 242 -5.45 -22.05 -7.07
C GLU A 242 -5.07 -20.80 -6.26
N MET A 243 -4.55 -19.78 -6.95
CA MET A 243 -4.30 -18.47 -6.34
C MET A 243 -5.57 -17.89 -5.69
N LEU A 244 -5.39 -17.22 -4.56
CA LEU A 244 -6.49 -16.54 -3.86
C LEU A 244 -6.79 -15.16 -4.45
N PHE A 245 -5.86 -14.62 -5.24
CA PHE A 245 -6.08 -13.39 -5.99
C PHE A 245 -6.91 -13.63 -7.25
N GLU A 246 -7.71 -12.63 -7.63
CA GLU A 246 -8.44 -12.65 -8.91
C GLU A 246 -7.45 -12.73 -10.07
N LYS A 247 -7.73 -13.61 -11.03
CA LYS A 247 -6.95 -13.75 -12.27
C LYS A 247 -7.15 -12.53 -13.18
N ASP A 248 -6.15 -12.26 -14.00
CA ASP A 248 -6.19 -11.25 -15.05
C ASP A 248 -6.49 -9.82 -14.55
N LYS A 249 -5.92 -9.49 -13.39
CA LYS A 249 -5.97 -8.14 -12.80
C LYS A 249 -4.62 -7.47 -12.79
N GLN A 250 -4.66 -6.15 -12.66
CA GLN A 250 -3.50 -5.29 -12.48
C GLN A 250 -3.89 -4.16 -11.55
N TYR A 251 -2.99 -3.85 -10.63
CA TYR A 251 -3.18 -2.89 -9.57
C TYR A 251 -1.95 -1.99 -9.49
N ILE A 252 -2.19 -0.71 -9.20
CA ILE A 252 -1.15 0.26 -8.85
C ILE A 252 -1.35 0.62 -7.39
N VAL A 253 -0.26 0.69 -6.63
CA VAL A 253 -0.27 1.06 -5.21
C VAL A 253 0.65 2.25 -5.02
N TYR A 254 0.15 3.33 -4.43
CA TYR A 254 0.98 4.44 -3.97
C TYR A 254 1.57 4.20 -2.58
N GLY A 255 2.74 4.79 -2.36
CA GLY A 255 3.44 4.83 -1.08
C GLY A 255 2.77 5.81 -0.13
N GLU A 256 1.67 5.37 0.47
CA GLU A 256 1.03 6.06 1.59
C GLU A 256 0.91 5.12 2.78
N ASN A 257 1.03 5.66 3.99
CA ASN A 257 0.86 4.92 5.26
C ASN A 257 -0.60 4.54 5.47
N LYS A 258 -1.05 3.48 4.79
CA LYS A 258 -2.45 3.11 4.76
C LYS A 258 -2.66 1.61 4.55
N ILE A 259 -3.71 1.10 5.18
CA ILE A 259 -4.29 -0.19 4.87
C ILE A 259 -5.52 0.07 3.99
N LYS A 260 -5.57 -0.49 2.78
CA LYS A 260 -6.66 -0.21 1.82
C LYS A 260 -7.46 -1.46 1.49
N SER A 261 -8.74 -1.26 1.23
CA SER A 261 -9.65 -2.26 0.67
C SER A 261 -9.41 -2.44 -0.84
N ARG A 262 -9.99 -3.51 -1.41
CA ARG A 262 -9.91 -3.80 -2.85
C ARG A 262 -10.50 -2.65 -3.68
N SER A 263 -11.67 -2.15 -3.30
CA SER A 263 -12.36 -1.09 -4.04
C SER A 263 -11.59 0.22 -4.05
N GLU A 264 -10.90 0.57 -2.95
CA GLU A 264 -10.02 1.74 -2.91
C GLU A 264 -8.87 1.61 -3.91
N ILE A 265 -8.23 0.45 -3.97
CA ILE A 265 -7.13 0.20 -4.92
C ILE A 265 -7.60 0.16 -6.38
N GLU A 266 -8.79 -0.35 -6.66
CA GLU A 266 -9.36 -0.31 -8.02
C GLU A 266 -9.62 1.13 -8.48
N VAL A 267 -10.13 1.99 -7.60
CA VAL A 267 -10.33 3.42 -7.90
C VAL A 267 -8.99 4.12 -8.16
N GLU A 268 -7.99 3.86 -7.31
CA GLU A 268 -6.63 4.42 -7.42
C GLU A 268 -5.95 3.99 -8.72
N THR A 269 -6.02 2.69 -9.04
CA THR A 269 -5.46 2.12 -10.27
C THR A 269 -6.08 2.76 -11.50
N ASN A 270 -7.41 2.92 -11.53
CA ASN A 270 -8.12 3.51 -12.66
C ASN A 270 -7.81 5.01 -12.84
N THR A 271 -7.63 5.74 -11.74
CA THR A 271 -7.29 7.18 -11.77
C THR A 271 -5.88 7.36 -12.29
N THR A 272 -4.93 6.61 -11.74
CA THR A 272 -3.51 6.68 -12.10
C THR A 272 -3.26 6.24 -13.54
N SER A 273 -3.91 5.15 -13.98
CA SER A 273 -3.76 4.68 -15.36
C SER A 273 -4.18 5.74 -16.38
N LYS A 274 -5.20 6.55 -16.05
CA LYS A 274 -5.62 7.68 -16.89
C LYS A 274 -4.59 8.80 -16.91
N GLU A 275 -4.03 9.14 -15.75
CA GLU A 275 -3.00 10.18 -15.63
C GLU A 275 -1.71 9.80 -16.37
N ILE A 276 -1.31 8.53 -16.30
CA ILE A 276 -0.14 8.01 -17.05
C ILE A 276 -0.41 8.03 -18.56
N SER A 277 -1.65 7.79 -18.98
CA SER A 277 -2.02 7.74 -20.40
C SER A 277 -2.26 9.10 -21.08
N ASP A 278 -2.19 10.22 -20.34
CA ASP A 278 -2.38 11.58 -20.92
C ASP A 278 -1.02 12.28 -21.16
N PRO A 279 -0.45 12.19 -22.37
CA PRO A 279 0.84 12.80 -22.70
C PRO A 279 0.81 14.33 -22.73
N ASN A 280 -0.36 14.97 -22.64
CA ASN A 280 -0.50 16.43 -22.75
C ASN A 280 -0.55 17.16 -21.39
N ASN A 281 -0.37 16.46 -20.26
CA ASN A 281 -0.32 17.08 -18.94
C ASN A 281 1.12 17.09 -18.36
N PRO A 282 1.99 18.02 -18.79
CA PRO A 282 3.36 18.13 -18.27
C PRO A 282 3.42 18.56 -16.78
N ASN A 283 2.28 18.87 -16.15
CA ASN A 283 2.16 19.19 -14.73
C ASN A 283 1.57 18.06 -13.86
N GLY A 284 1.28 16.87 -14.43
CA GLY A 284 0.83 15.70 -13.66
C GLY A 284 1.85 15.18 -12.63
N SER A 285 3.09 15.67 -12.70
CA SER A 285 4.20 15.39 -11.79
C SER A 285 4.57 16.62 -10.94
N ARG A 286 3.60 17.29 -10.32
CA ARG A 286 3.87 18.31 -9.29
C ARG A 286 3.19 17.96 -7.98
N ASN A 287 3.99 17.48 -7.02
CA ASN A 287 3.88 17.62 -5.56
C ASN A 287 2.54 17.42 -4.86
N ASN A 288 1.53 16.92 -5.54
CA ASN A 288 0.33 16.46 -4.90
C ASN A 288 0.60 15.01 -4.54
N ASN A 289 1.14 14.82 -3.34
CA ASN A 289 0.55 13.77 -2.51
C ASN A 289 -0.96 13.88 -2.74
N PRO A 290 -1.68 12.84 -3.19
CA PRO A 290 -3.11 12.87 -3.11
C PRO A 290 -3.38 13.03 -1.63
N THR A 291 -3.55 14.27 -1.18
CA THR A 291 -4.43 14.53 -0.07
C THR A 291 -5.72 13.96 -0.62
N ILE A 292 -6.00 12.71 -0.26
CA ILE A 292 -7.36 12.21 -0.22
C ILE A 292 -7.99 13.13 0.83
N THR A 293 -8.29 14.36 0.41
CA THR A 293 -9.46 15.03 0.89
C THR A 293 -10.49 14.02 0.52
N GLN A 294 -10.93 13.23 1.51
CA GLN A 294 -12.22 12.58 1.44
C GLN A 294 -13.10 13.71 0.95
N LYS A 295 -13.41 13.71 -0.34
CA LYS A 295 -14.44 14.56 -0.90
C LYS A 295 -15.59 14.10 -0.03
N PRO A 296 -16.06 14.89 0.95
CA PRO A 296 -17.15 14.44 1.79
C PRO A 296 -18.18 14.05 0.75
N SER A 297 -18.59 12.78 0.76
CA SER A 297 -19.67 12.32 -0.11
C SER A 297 -20.69 13.43 0.00
N LYS A 298 -20.91 14.18 -1.09
CA LYS A 298 -21.83 15.31 -1.07
C LYS A 298 -23.18 14.65 -0.88
N LEU A 299 -23.49 14.34 0.37
CA LEU A 299 -24.81 14.07 0.85
C LEU A 299 -25.51 15.37 0.52
N THR A 300 -26.30 15.31 -0.55
CA THR A 300 -27.20 16.40 -0.93
C THR A 300 -27.86 16.91 0.35
N GLY A 301 -27.97 18.22 0.54
CA GLY A 301 -28.34 18.81 1.84
C GLY A 301 -29.60 18.20 2.49
N TRP A 302 -30.47 17.59 1.68
CA TRP A 302 -31.61 16.79 2.15
C TRP A 302 -31.23 15.51 2.93
N GLN A 303 -30.18 14.79 2.56
CA GLN A 303 -29.74 13.57 3.25
C GLN A 303 -29.17 13.87 4.64
N ILE A 304 -28.51 15.02 4.82
CA ILE A 304 -28.09 15.51 6.15
C ILE A 304 -29.32 15.87 6.99
N GLY A 305 -30.34 16.48 6.37
CA GLY A 305 -31.62 16.78 7.02
C GLY A 305 -32.31 15.52 7.58
N LEU A 306 -32.31 14.41 6.84
CA LEU A 306 -32.92 13.15 7.30
C LEU A 306 -32.20 12.54 8.52
N ILE A 307 -30.87 12.64 8.59
CA ILE A 307 -30.10 12.16 9.74
C ILE A 307 -30.44 12.98 11.00
N ILE A 308 -30.53 14.31 10.86
CA ILE A 308 -30.86 15.20 11.99
C ILE A 308 -32.27 14.91 12.50
N VAL A 309 -33.25 14.73 11.61
CA VAL A 309 -34.64 14.39 12.00
C VAL A 309 -34.68 13.03 12.71
N GLY A 310 -33.91 12.04 12.24
CA GLY A 310 -33.81 10.73 12.87
C GLY A 310 -33.26 10.80 14.31
N VAL A 311 -32.19 11.58 14.53
CA VAL A 311 -31.60 11.75 15.88
C VAL A 311 -32.59 12.44 16.84
N ILE A 312 -33.31 13.46 16.38
CA ILE A 312 -34.32 14.16 17.20
C ILE A 312 -35.46 13.21 17.59
N ALA A 313 -35.91 12.35 16.66
CA ALA A 313 -36.96 11.36 16.95
C ALA A 313 -36.50 10.34 18.00
N VAL A 314 -35.26 9.85 17.93
CA VAL A 314 -34.70 8.91 18.92
C VAL A 314 -34.62 9.56 20.30
N ILE A 315 -34.13 10.80 20.40
CA ILE A 315 -34.07 11.54 21.66
C ILE A 315 -35.47 11.73 22.27
N ALA A 316 -36.47 12.07 21.45
CA ALA A 316 -37.84 12.21 21.91
C ALA A 316 -38.42 10.89 22.46
N ILE A 317 -38.14 9.76 21.79
CA ILE A 317 -38.55 8.43 22.26
C ILE A 317 -37.91 8.12 23.62
N ILE A 318 -36.61 8.38 23.79
CA ILE A 318 -35.89 8.15 25.06
C ILE A 318 -36.51 8.97 26.18
N ILE A 319 -36.84 10.24 25.94
CA ILE A 319 -37.48 11.11 26.94
C ILE A 319 -38.86 10.57 27.33
N VAL A 320 -39.69 10.15 26.36
CA VAL A 320 -41.01 9.58 26.64
C VAL A 320 -40.89 8.30 27.47
N VAL A 321 -39.96 7.41 27.11
CA VAL A 321 -39.70 6.17 27.87
C VAL A 321 -39.26 6.50 29.30
N ALA A 322 -38.33 7.43 29.48
CA ALA A 322 -37.88 7.85 30.81
C ALA A 322 -39.03 8.42 31.65
N VAL A 323 -39.89 9.27 31.07
CA VAL A 323 -41.06 9.83 31.77
C VAL A 323 -42.07 8.75 32.15
N ILE A 324 -42.32 7.76 31.29
CA ILE A 324 -43.20 6.62 31.60
C ILE A 324 -42.65 5.81 32.76
N PHE A 325 -41.34 5.51 32.77
CA PHE A 325 -40.69 4.78 33.86
C PHE A 325 -40.75 5.55 35.18
N ILE A 326 -40.49 6.87 35.17
CA ILE A 326 -40.58 7.72 36.37
C ILE A 326 -42.04 7.82 36.88
N LYS A 327 -43.03 7.94 35.99
CA LYS A 327 -44.45 7.97 36.39
C LYS A 327 -44.94 6.62 36.93
N LYS A 328 -44.48 5.49 36.38
CA LYS A 328 -44.84 4.16 36.90
C LYS A 328 -44.17 3.86 38.25
N GLY A 329 -42.98 4.40 38.52
CA GLY A 329 -42.27 4.21 39.79
C GLY A 329 -42.90 4.92 41.00
N LYS A 330 -43.77 5.92 40.79
CA LYS A 330 -44.30 6.76 41.89
C LYS A 330 -45.58 6.25 42.57
N ASN A 331 -46.17 5.15 42.10
CA ASN A 331 -47.44 4.62 42.64
C ASN A 331 -47.30 3.31 43.44
N GLY A 332 -46.09 2.87 43.76
CA GLY A 332 -45.83 1.51 44.26
C GLY A 332 -45.09 1.40 45.60
N SER A 333 -45.42 2.22 46.61
CA SER A 333 -44.95 1.96 47.98
C SER A 333 -45.94 2.48 49.02
N LYS A 334 -47.08 1.81 49.17
CA LYS A 334 -47.86 1.83 50.41
C LYS A 334 -47.26 0.79 51.34
N SER A 335 -46.54 1.26 52.35
CA SER A 335 -46.05 0.46 53.48
C SER A 335 -47.23 -0.06 54.31
N GLY A 336 -47.49 -1.36 54.23
CA GLY A 336 -48.34 -2.07 55.18
C GLY A 336 -47.48 -2.61 56.32
N SER A 337 -47.50 -1.94 57.46
CA SER A 337 -46.94 -2.40 58.73
C SER A 337 -47.88 -3.43 59.35
N GLY A 338 -47.48 -4.70 59.37
CA GLY A 338 -48.17 -5.79 60.08
C GLY A 338 -47.30 -6.30 61.22
N SER A 339 -47.62 -5.85 62.44
CA SER A 339 -47.14 -6.42 63.70
C SER A 339 -47.81 -7.79 63.91
N GLY A 340 -47.02 -8.80 64.26
CA GLY A 340 -47.46 -10.17 64.48
C GLY A 340 -46.54 -10.87 65.47
N GLU A 341 -46.80 -10.59 66.74
CA GLU A 341 -46.33 -11.23 67.96
C GLU A 341 -46.84 -12.67 68.04
N ASN A 342 -46.01 -13.62 68.52
CA ASN A 342 -46.43 -14.74 69.35
C ASN A 342 -45.20 -15.52 69.88
N VAL A 343 -45.04 -15.44 71.21
CA VAL A 343 -44.64 -16.52 72.11
C VAL A 343 -45.90 -17.02 72.78
#